data_AF-A0A0L0F7H3-F1
#
_entry.id   AF-A0A0L0F7H3-F1
#
_cell.length_a   1.000
_cell.length_b   1.000
_cell.length_c   1.000
_cell.angle_alpha   90.00
_cell.angle_beta   90.00
_cell.angle_gamma   90.00
#
_symmetry.space_group_name_H-M   'P 1'
#
loop_
_entity.id
_entity.type
_entity.pdbx_description
1 polymer ?
#
loop_
_entity_poly.entity_id
_entity_poly.type
_entity_poly.pdbx_seq_one_letter_code
_entity_poly.pdbx_strand_id
1 'polypeptide(L)'
;MCPSHLPVHGHNRILLGLHPFGSDCGTRRRISREKREEYWALKGRWLINNGEALDDDERDSVMAEREMIEKDVVRTDRTSTFMIGENNPNLAIMVEILVTYTTHCPELGYVQGMSDLLAPVLQICENEADGFWCFVGYVDCSVLSGDTLCVLSIV
;
A
#
# COMPACT_ATOMS: atom_id res chain seq x y z
N MET A 1 14.40 -20.45 18.91
CA MET A 1 13.39 -20.88 17.92
C MET A 1 12.03 -20.44 18.42
N CYS A 2 11.41 -19.42 17.82
CA CYS A 2 10.04 -19.04 18.20
C CYS A 2 9.07 -20.14 17.68
N PRO A 3 7.98 -20.46 18.39
CA PRO A 3 7.09 -21.57 18.02
C PRO A 3 6.51 -21.35 16.63
N SER A 4 6.38 -22.44 15.87
CA SER A 4 5.86 -22.53 14.49
C SER A 4 4.37 -22.19 14.35
N HIS A 5 3.76 -21.55 15.34
CA HIS A 5 2.44 -20.96 15.25
C HIS A 5 2.59 -19.44 15.30
N LEU A 6 2.89 -18.86 14.14
CA LEU A 6 2.49 -17.48 13.95
C LEU A 6 0.97 -17.44 13.88
N PRO A 7 0.31 -16.44 14.49
CA PRO A 7 -1.09 -16.19 14.19
C PRO A 7 -1.23 -16.12 12.67
N VAL A 8 -2.27 -16.73 12.12
CA VAL A 8 -2.50 -16.89 10.68
C VAL A 8 -2.27 -15.60 9.86
N HIS A 9 -2.43 -14.44 10.48
CA HIS A 9 -2.18 -13.09 9.93
C HIS A 9 -0.70 -12.74 9.67
N GLY A 10 0.25 -13.42 10.31
CA GLY A 10 1.68 -13.15 10.13
C GLY A 10 2.33 -13.85 8.93
N HIS A 11 1.68 -14.86 8.36
CA HIS A 11 2.18 -15.58 7.18
C HIS A 11 2.07 -14.73 5.91
N ASN A 12 1.01 -13.94 5.78
CA ASN A 12 0.77 -13.11 4.60
C ASN A 12 1.86 -12.05 4.41
N ARG A 13 2.40 -11.51 5.50
CA ARG A 13 3.51 -10.55 5.46
C ARG A 13 4.83 -11.16 4.98
N ILE A 14 5.00 -12.47 5.13
CA ILE A 14 6.16 -13.18 4.56
C ILE A 14 5.94 -13.40 3.07
N LEU A 15 4.72 -13.81 2.68
CA LEU A 15 4.37 -14.06 1.28
C LEU A 15 4.41 -12.79 0.42
N LEU A 16 4.02 -11.65 0.98
CA LEU A 16 3.98 -10.36 0.31
C LEU A 16 5.30 -9.58 0.44
N GLY A 17 6.37 -10.23 0.91
CA GLY A 17 7.73 -9.66 0.89
C GLY A 17 8.09 -8.72 2.04
N LEU A 18 7.16 -8.38 2.96
CA LEU A 18 7.45 -7.53 4.12
C LEU A 18 8.40 -8.19 5.13
N HIS A 19 8.41 -9.53 5.23
CA HIS A 19 9.28 -10.27 6.13
C HIS A 19 10.11 -11.33 5.42
N PRO A 20 11.43 -11.39 5.65
CA PRO A 20 12.27 -12.45 5.10
C PRO A 20 11.81 -13.83 5.56
N PHE A 21 11.87 -14.81 4.65
CA PHE A 21 11.57 -16.20 4.98
C PHE A 21 12.51 -16.72 6.07
N GLY A 22 11.95 -17.44 7.05
CA GLY A 22 12.72 -18.01 8.17
C GLY A 22 13.19 -17.00 9.24
N SER A 23 12.87 -15.71 9.12
CA SER A 23 13.21 -14.70 10.13
C SER A 23 12.57 -14.99 11.49
N ASP A 24 13.24 -14.66 12.60
CA ASP A 24 12.68 -14.85 13.93
C ASP A 24 11.66 -13.74 14.30
N CYS A 25 10.96 -13.93 15.42
CA CYS A 25 9.93 -13.01 15.86
C CYS A 25 10.46 -11.64 16.32
N GLY A 26 11.70 -11.56 16.81
CA GLY A 26 12.39 -10.31 17.14
C GLY A 26 12.76 -9.52 15.89
N THR A 27 13.38 -10.16 14.90
CA THR A 27 13.73 -9.55 13.61
C THR A 27 12.50 -8.99 12.90
N ARG A 28 11.41 -9.76 12.82
CA ARG A 28 10.16 -9.30 12.19
C ARG A 28 9.56 -8.07 12.86
N ARG A 29 9.56 -8.03 14.20
CA ARG A 29 9.11 -6.84 14.94
C ARG A 29 9.95 -5.61 14.67
N ARG A 30 11.27 -5.77 14.53
CA ARG A 30 12.17 -4.66 14.19
C ARG A 30 11.87 -4.13 12.79
N ILE A 31 11.77 -5.02 11.80
CA ILE A 31 11.43 -4.65 10.41
C ILE A 31 10.08 -3.93 10.36
N SER A 32 9.03 -4.47 10.99
CA SER A 32 7.73 -3.80 11.04
C SER A 32 7.78 -2.42 11.69
N ARG A 33 8.65 -2.20 12.67
CA ARG A 33 8.80 -0.88 13.30
C ARG A 33 9.50 0.10 12.36
N GLU A 34 10.64 -0.29 11.80
CA GLU A 34 11.41 0.53 10.85
C GLU A 34 10.54 0.89 9.62
N LYS A 35 9.84 -0.10 9.06
CA LYS A 35 8.94 0.08 7.93
C LYS A 35 7.74 0.98 8.25
N ARG A 36 7.21 0.91 9.47
CA ARG A 36 6.15 1.82 9.91
C ARG A 36 6.64 3.26 9.98
N GLU A 37 7.84 3.49 10.53
CA GLU A 37 8.44 4.83 10.59
C GLU A 37 8.67 5.39 9.18
N GLU A 38 9.19 4.58 8.27
CA GLU A 38 9.38 4.94 6.86
C GLU A 38 8.05 5.29 6.16
N TYR A 39 7.01 4.49 6.39
CA TYR A 39 5.67 4.76 5.88
C TYR A 39 5.15 6.13 6.34
N TRP A 40 5.23 6.43 7.63
CA TRP A 40 4.76 7.71 8.15
C TRP A 40 5.59 8.89 7.66
N ALA A 41 6.88 8.69 7.40
CA ALA A 41 7.72 9.72 6.77
C ALA A 41 7.25 9.99 5.32
N LEU A 42 7.00 8.95 4.53
CA LEU A 42 6.47 9.08 3.17
C LEU A 42 5.10 9.75 3.15
N LYS A 43 4.17 9.27 3.98
CA LYS A 43 2.83 9.87 4.12
C LYS A 43 2.93 11.33 4.57
N GLY A 44 3.83 11.62 5.50
CA GLY A 44 4.10 12.95 6.00
C GLY A 44 4.48 13.92 4.90
N ARG A 45 5.25 13.52 3.88
CA ARG A 45 5.69 14.41 2.79
C ARG A 45 4.55 15.02 2.00
N TRP A 46 3.50 14.25 1.70
CA TRP A 46 2.35 14.74 0.94
C TRP A 46 1.20 15.23 1.83
N LEU A 47 1.09 14.73 3.07
CA LEU A 47 0.01 15.07 4.00
C LEU A 47 0.25 16.38 4.75
N ILE A 48 1.48 16.60 5.20
CA ILE A 48 1.90 17.82 5.91
C ILE A 48 3.02 18.41 5.08
N ASN A 49 2.84 19.66 4.64
CA ASN A 49 3.92 20.44 4.03
C ASN A 49 5.01 20.64 5.11
N ASN A 50 5.87 19.64 5.31
CA ASN A 50 6.78 19.45 6.46
C ASN A 50 7.99 20.40 6.42
N GLY A 51 7.76 21.67 6.06
CA GLY A 51 8.80 22.70 5.93
C GLY A 51 9.64 22.59 4.66
N GLU A 52 9.65 21.43 3.99
CA GLU A 52 10.07 21.28 2.60
C GLU A 52 8.80 21.15 1.77
N ALA A 53 8.38 22.27 1.16
CA ALA A 53 7.26 22.23 0.25
C ALA A 53 7.64 21.33 -0.94
N LEU A 54 6.78 20.36 -1.26
CA LEU A 54 6.75 19.84 -2.63
C LEU A 54 6.73 21.06 -3.55
N ASP A 55 7.53 21.06 -4.60
CA ASP A 55 7.43 22.14 -5.57
C ASP A 55 6.01 22.13 -6.19
N ASP A 56 5.66 23.24 -6.84
CA ASP A 56 4.31 23.40 -7.36
C ASP A 56 3.95 22.29 -8.37
N ASP A 57 4.93 21.80 -9.13
CA ASP A 57 4.73 20.76 -10.15
C ASP A 57 4.55 19.38 -9.50
N GLU A 58 5.36 19.02 -8.50
CA GLU A 58 5.24 17.79 -7.72
C GLU A 58 3.88 17.71 -7.02
N ARG A 59 3.46 18.81 -6.40
CA ARG A 59 2.15 18.88 -5.73
C ARG A 59 1.02 18.70 -6.72
N ASP A 60 1.07 19.39 -7.85
CA ASP A 60 0.02 19.30 -8.87
C ASP A 60 -0.07 17.88 -9.45
N SER A 61 1.07 17.21 -9.63
CA SER A 61 1.11 15.79 -10.03
C SER A 61 0.46 14.87 -8.99
N VAL A 62 0.83 14.98 -7.71
CA VAL A 62 0.25 14.17 -6.63
C VAL A 62 -1.26 14.42 -6.50
N MET A 63 -1.71 15.66 -6.67
CA MET A 63 -3.14 16.01 -6.61
C MET A 63 -3.92 15.43 -7.79
N ALA A 64 -3.35 15.43 -9.00
CA ALA A 64 -3.96 14.81 -10.18
C ALA A 64 -4.09 13.28 -10.00
N GLU A 65 -3.05 12.62 -9.50
CA GLU A 65 -3.10 11.19 -9.19
C GLU A 65 -4.12 10.87 -8.11
N ARG A 66 -4.17 11.67 -7.05
CA ARG A 66 -5.17 11.54 -5.98
C ARG A 66 -6.60 11.60 -6.52
N GLU A 67 -6.90 12.49 -7.47
CA GLU A 67 -8.22 12.57 -8.07
C GLU A 67 -8.59 11.29 -8.84
N MET A 68 -7.62 10.70 -9.56
CA MET A 68 -7.82 9.41 -10.24
C MET A 68 -8.05 8.28 -9.23
N ILE A 69 -7.24 8.23 -8.17
CA ILE A 69 -7.35 7.26 -7.08
C ILE A 69 -8.72 7.33 -6.40
N GLU A 70 -9.19 8.53 -6.05
CA GLU A 70 -10.49 8.71 -5.39
C GLU A 70 -11.65 8.19 -6.27
N LYS A 71 -11.58 8.38 -7.59
CA LYS A 71 -12.57 7.87 -8.54
C LYS A 71 -12.56 6.34 -8.65
N ASP A 72 -11.39 5.72 -8.59
CA ASP A 72 -11.24 4.27 -8.67
C ASP A 72 -11.65 3.58 -7.37
N VAL A 73 -11.24 4.12 -6.22
CA VAL A 73 -11.62 3.59 -4.90
C VAL A 73 -13.14 3.60 -4.70
N VAL A 74 -13.85 4.60 -5.24
CA VAL A 74 -15.33 4.62 -5.21
C VAL A 74 -15.93 3.45 -5.99
N ARG A 75 -15.27 3.03 -7.08
CA ARG A 75 -15.70 1.93 -7.97
C ARG A 75 -15.23 0.55 -7.51
N THR A 76 -14.22 0.48 -6.65
CA THR A 76 -13.70 -0.78 -6.12
C THR A 76 -14.79 -1.62 -5.47
N ASP A 77 -14.70 -2.92 -5.71
CA ASP A 77 -15.72 -3.89 -5.33
C ASP A 77 -16.04 -3.84 -3.83
N ARG A 78 -17.32 -3.62 -3.52
CA ARG A 78 -17.87 -3.54 -2.16
C ARG A 78 -18.54 -4.83 -1.74
N THR A 79 -18.27 -5.95 -2.38
CA THR A 79 -18.81 -7.26 -1.96
C THR A 79 -18.22 -7.75 -0.63
N SER A 80 -17.02 -7.29 -0.27
CA SER A 80 -16.38 -7.64 1.01
C SER A 80 -16.95 -6.84 2.17
N THR A 81 -17.26 -7.51 3.30
CA THR A 81 -17.70 -6.87 4.55
C THR A 81 -16.73 -5.82 5.07
N PHE A 82 -15.46 -5.87 4.65
CA PHE A 82 -14.44 -4.88 4.99
C PHE A 82 -14.65 -3.53 4.26
N MET A 83 -15.25 -3.53 3.07
CA MET A 83 -15.46 -2.36 2.20
C MET A 83 -16.93 -1.93 2.08
N ILE A 84 -17.86 -2.66 2.70
CA ILE A 84 -19.29 -2.32 2.72
C ILE A 84 -19.57 -1.08 3.57
N GLY A 85 -20.52 -0.25 3.14
CA GLY A 85 -21.03 0.91 3.86
C GLY A 85 -20.74 2.26 3.18
N GLU A 86 -21.68 3.20 3.26
CA GLU A 86 -21.43 4.59 2.90
C GLU A 86 -20.44 5.20 3.91
N ASN A 87 -19.43 5.93 3.44
CA ASN A 87 -18.35 6.52 4.25
C ASN A 87 -17.55 5.50 5.08
N ASN A 88 -17.21 4.35 4.50
CA ASN A 88 -16.34 3.39 5.14
C ASN A 88 -14.91 3.98 5.33
N PRO A 89 -14.36 4.02 6.56
CA PRO A 89 -13.04 4.60 6.82
C PRO A 89 -11.91 3.88 6.09
N ASN A 90 -12.09 2.61 5.71
CA ASN A 90 -11.11 1.87 4.93
C ASN A 90 -10.93 2.42 3.52
N LEU A 91 -11.95 3.08 2.94
CA LEU A 91 -11.82 3.74 1.64
C LEU A 91 -10.87 4.94 1.73
N ALA A 92 -10.92 5.71 2.82
CA ALA A 92 -9.98 6.79 3.05
C ALA A 92 -8.56 6.24 3.21
N ILE A 93 -8.39 5.15 3.98
CA ILE A 93 -7.10 4.47 4.15
C ILE A 93 -6.55 3.98 2.80
N MET A 94 -7.40 3.44 1.91
CA MET A 94 -6.96 3.04 0.58
C MET A 94 -6.40 4.23 -0.23
N VAL A 95 -7.13 5.35 -0.24
CA VAL A 95 -6.67 6.57 -0.92
C VAL A 95 -5.32 7.01 -0.34
N GLU A 96 -5.18 7.05 0.98
CA GLU A 96 -3.94 7.45 1.64
C GLU A 96 -2.76 6.53 1.32
N ILE A 97 -2.98 5.21 1.27
CA ILE A 97 -1.94 4.23 0.90
C ILE A 97 -1.52 4.43 -0.56
N LEU A 98 -2.48 4.59 -1.48
CA LEU A 98 -2.19 4.74 -2.92
C LEU A 98 -1.48 6.05 -3.23
N VAL A 99 -1.87 7.16 -2.60
CA VAL A 99 -1.15 8.45 -2.73
C VAL A 99 0.26 8.34 -2.14
N THR A 100 0.40 7.66 -0.99
CA THR A 100 1.73 7.41 -0.41
C THR A 100 2.59 6.56 -1.34
N TYR A 101 1.99 5.65 -2.12
CA TYR A 101 2.68 4.83 -3.11
C TYR A 101 3.24 5.67 -4.26
N THR A 102 2.49 6.64 -4.78
CA THR A 102 3.00 7.48 -5.87
C THR A 102 4.16 8.37 -5.42
N THR A 103 4.17 8.76 -4.13
CA THR A 103 5.32 9.43 -3.52
C THR A 103 6.53 8.51 -3.36
N HIS A 104 6.30 7.21 -3.14
CA HIS A 104 7.36 6.20 -3.01
C HIS A 104 7.97 5.80 -4.36
N CYS A 105 7.14 5.68 -5.41
CA CYS A 105 7.54 5.30 -6.76
C CYS A 105 6.96 6.28 -7.80
N PRO A 106 7.53 7.49 -7.93
CA PRO A 106 7.02 8.51 -8.85
C PRO A 106 7.21 8.16 -10.33
N GLU A 107 8.14 7.25 -10.65
CA GLU A 107 8.37 6.80 -12.03
C GLU A 107 7.22 5.93 -12.56
N LEU A 108 6.59 5.14 -11.69
CA LEU A 108 5.43 4.33 -12.05
C LEU A 108 4.12 5.08 -11.79
N GLY A 109 4.05 5.81 -10.68
CA GLY A 109 2.86 6.55 -10.27
C GLY A 109 1.66 5.64 -9.96
N TYR A 110 0.46 6.19 -10.10
CA TYR A 110 -0.79 5.43 -10.02
C TYR A 110 -1.28 4.97 -11.40
N VAL A 111 -1.56 3.68 -11.52
CA VAL A 111 -2.21 3.07 -12.69
C VAL A 111 -3.62 2.63 -12.30
N GLN A 112 -4.59 2.86 -13.20
CA GLN A 112 -5.98 2.45 -12.99
C GLN A 112 -6.07 0.97 -12.60
N GLY A 113 -6.92 0.64 -11.62
CA GLY A 113 -7.09 -0.74 -11.13
C GLY A 113 -6.13 -1.14 -10.00
N MET A 114 -5.12 -0.32 -9.66
CA MET A 114 -4.30 -0.55 -8.47
C MET A 114 -5.11 -0.52 -7.16
N SER A 115 -6.25 0.18 -7.14
CA SER A 115 -7.20 0.14 -6.02
C SER A 115 -7.79 -1.26 -5.78
N ASP A 116 -8.09 -2.00 -6.85
CA ASP A 116 -8.65 -3.35 -6.77
C ASP A 116 -7.59 -4.37 -6.35
N LEU A 117 -6.32 -4.10 -6.65
CA LEU A 117 -5.18 -4.87 -6.13
C LEU A 117 -4.94 -4.61 -4.63
N LEU A 118 -5.12 -3.37 -4.19
CA LEU A 118 -4.93 -2.99 -2.79
C LEU A 118 -6.04 -3.52 -1.89
N ALA A 119 -7.30 -3.56 -2.35
CA ALA A 119 -8.45 -3.96 -1.55
C ALA A 119 -8.26 -5.32 -0.81
N PRO A 120 -7.88 -6.43 -1.47
CA PRO A 120 -7.64 -7.70 -0.79
C PRO A 120 -6.41 -7.66 0.12
N VAL A 121 -5.36 -6.89 -0.23
CA VAL A 121 -4.15 -6.72 0.59
C VAL A 121 -4.48 -6.01 1.91
N LEU A 122 -5.30 -4.95 1.83
CA LEU A 122 -5.72 -4.22 3.02
C LEU A 122 -6.65 -5.05 3.90
N GLN A 123 -7.48 -5.92 3.32
CA GLN A 123 -8.33 -6.82 4.09
C GLN A 123 -7.53 -7.85 4.92
N ILE A 124 -6.38 -8.30 4.41
CA ILE A 124 -5.51 -9.25 5.14
C ILE A 124 -4.50 -8.55 6.06
N CYS A 125 -4.21 -7.27 5.83
CA CYS A 125 -3.31 -6.47 6.66
C CYS A 125 -4.10 -5.63 7.68
N GLU A 126 -3.97 -5.96 8.95
CA GLU A 126 -4.68 -5.28 10.05
C GLU A 126 -4.31 -3.80 10.26
N ASN A 127 -3.25 -3.30 9.62
CA ASN A 127 -2.86 -1.89 9.72
C ASN A 127 -2.32 -1.35 8.39
N GLU A 128 -2.51 -0.05 8.23
CA GLU A 128 -2.18 0.75 7.06
C GLU A 128 -0.73 0.60 6.61
N ALA A 129 0.24 0.77 7.52
CA ALA A 129 1.67 0.69 7.21
C ALA A 129 2.08 -0.70 6.69
N ASP A 130 1.61 -1.77 7.33
CA ASP A 130 1.89 -3.13 6.86
C ASP A 130 1.17 -3.41 5.54
N GLY A 131 -0.04 -2.87 5.33
CA GLY A 131 -0.77 -2.92 4.07
C GLY A 131 -0.02 -2.27 2.93
N PHE A 132 0.52 -1.07 3.15
CA PHE A 132 1.35 -0.35 2.19
C PHE A 132 2.57 -1.18 1.75
N TRP A 133 3.37 -1.70 2.69
CA TRP A 133 4.58 -2.43 2.31
C TRP A 133 4.30 -3.79 1.69
N CYS A 134 3.20 -4.44 2.06
CA CYS A 134 2.74 -5.65 1.38
C CYS A 134 2.28 -5.34 -0.05
N PHE A 135 1.64 -4.19 -0.26
CA PHE A 135 1.26 -3.72 -1.59
C PHE A 135 2.47 -3.38 -2.46
N VAL A 136 3.46 -2.67 -1.91
CA VAL A 136 4.74 -2.40 -2.60
C VAL A 136 5.40 -3.70 -3.03
N GLY A 137 5.56 -4.67 -2.12
CA GLY A 137 6.14 -5.97 -2.44
C GLY A 137 5.35 -6.74 -3.51
N TYR A 138 4.02 -6.61 -3.51
CA TYR A 138 3.17 -7.21 -4.54
C TYR A 138 3.34 -6.56 -5.92
N VAL A 139 3.36 -5.23 -5.99
CA VAL A 139 3.56 -4.49 -7.25
C VAL A 139 4.97 -4.72 -7.79
N ASP A 140 6.00 -4.64 -6.94
CA ASP A 140 7.39 -4.87 -7.35
C ASP A 140 7.60 -6.29 -7.87
N CYS A 141 7.01 -7.30 -7.22
CA CYS A 141 7.06 -8.68 -7.70
C CYS A 141 6.39 -8.81 -9.08
N SER A 142 5.27 -8.12 -9.28
CA SER A 142 4.55 -8.11 -10.56
C SER A 142 5.34 -7.41 -11.66
N VAL A 143 6.02 -6.30 -11.35
CA VAL A 143 6.84 -5.54 -12.30
C VAL A 143 8.14 -6.28 -12.66
N LEU A 144 8.80 -6.92 -11.69
CA LEU A 144 10.04 -7.69 -11.91
C LEU A 144 9.84 -8.95 -12.75
N SER A 145 8.60 -9.44 -12.87
CA SER A 145 8.28 -10.56 -13.77
C SER A 145 8.32 -10.20 -15.27
N GLY A 146 8.54 -8.93 -15.61
CA GLY A 146 8.61 -8.44 -17.00
C GLY A 146 7.26 -8.08 -17.60
N ASP A 147 6.18 -8.23 -16.83
CA ASP A 147 4.81 -8.00 -17.29
C ASP A 147 4.31 -6.62 -16.85
N THR A 148 4.90 -5.52 -17.34
CA THR A 148 4.25 -4.19 -17.27
C THR A 148 2.85 -4.24 -17.93
N LEU A 149 2.65 -5.19 -18.86
CA LEU A 149 1.37 -5.53 -19.46
C LEU A 149 0.36 -6.17 -18.50
N CYS A 150 0.77 -6.85 -17.42
CA CYS A 150 -0.18 -7.49 -16.48
C CYS A 150 -0.97 -6.45 -15.69
N VAL A 151 -0.35 -5.36 -15.25
CA VAL A 151 -1.04 -4.28 -14.52
C VAL A 151 -2.08 -3.60 -15.42
N LEU A 152 -1.80 -3.49 -16.72
CA LEU A 152 -2.73 -2.98 -17.74
C LEU A 152 -3.75 -4.01 -18.24
N SER A 153 -3.55 -5.31 -18.01
CA SER A 153 -4.44 -6.40 -18.48
C SER A 153 -5.40 -6.92 -17.41
N ILE A 154 -5.22 -6.49 -16.15
CA ILE A 154 -6.14 -6.80 -15.04
C ILE A 154 -7.28 -5.78 -14.95
N VAL A 155 -7.16 -4.62 -15.63
CA VAL A 155 -8.19 -3.57 -15.74
C VAL A 155 -9.07 -3.73 -16.98
#